data_AF-A0A968XN65-F1
#
_entry.id   AF-A0A968XN65-F1
#
_cell.length_a   1.000
_cell.length_b   1.000
_cell.length_c   1.000
_cell.angle_alpha   90.00
_cell.angle_beta   90.00
_cell.angle_gamma   90.00
#
_symmetry.space_group_name_H-M   'P 1'
#
loop_
_entity.id
_entity.type
_entity.pdbx_description
1 polymer ?
#
loop_
_entity_poly.entity_id
_entity_poly.type
_entity_poly.pdbx_seq_one_letter_code
_entity_poly.pdbx_strand_id
1 'polypeptide(L)'
;MSEVRVILEEVKAAVEAGVSMDSFAKRILPKEEKRVSRIWVFAVLSAFIAAFSIFAYFYFRSNSSPPISFENMTLRKLSQTNDVSFVQITPDGRSIVYHTLNEDSSRSLWIRQIQEKNSLQLISKELRQFWGGIGFSPDGSWIFYSLADENARQGTLYRISSLGGTPRKLVEKANDVGSVSSEGKRILFVRRNENEVLQIMTANTADGGDEQIIHTGKPNDNFRDPKFSADDKSVFSVNAKLLMAKHFGHWLRFRRQAEQKGQFWLRVETELASWRF
;
A
#
# COMPACT_ATOMS: atom_id res chain seq x y z
N MET A 1 -18.83 66.79 29.67
CA MET A 1 -18.07 67.59 28.68
C MET A 1 -17.36 68.79 29.30
N SER A 2 -17.89 69.42 30.37
CA SER A 2 -17.23 70.53 31.09
C SER A 2 -15.96 70.11 31.84
N GLU A 3 -15.96 68.95 32.49
CA GLU A 3 -14.81 68.48 33.30
C GLU A 3 -13.54 68.23 32.47
N VAL A 4 -13.68 67.70 31.26
CA VAL A 4 -12.54 67.39 30.37
C VAL A 4 -11.82 68.67 29.92
N ARG A 5 -12.57 69.76 29.71
CA ARG A 5 -12.01 71.05 29.32
C ARG A 5 -11.21 71.69 30.45
N VAL A 6 -11.70 71.58 31.69
CA VAL A 6 -10.99 72.10 32.87
C VAL A 6 -9.66 71.38 33.07
N ILE A 7 -9.65 70.05 32.92
CA ILE A 7 -8.43 69.25 33.03
C ILE A 7 -7.42 69.62 31.93
N LEU A 8 -7.87 69.88 30.71
CA LEU A 8 -6.99 70.27 29.60
C LEU A 8 -6.34 71.65 29.80
N GLU A 9 -7.07 72.61 30.36
CA GLU A 9 -6.55 73.93 30.72
C GLU A 9 -5.51 73.82 31.85
N GLU A 10 -5.77 73.03 32.89
CA GLU A 10 -4.82 72.80 33.98
C GLU A 10 -3.54 72.09 33.52
N VAL A 11 -3.67 71.09 32.62
CA VAL A 11 -2.52 70.39 32.02
C VAL A 11 -1.67 71.36 31.21
N LYS A 12 -2.30 72.24 30.43
CA LYS A 12 -1.58 73.21 29.60
C LYS A 12 -0.84 74.24 30.46
N ALA A 13 -1.49 74.74 31.51
CA ALA A 13 -0.86 75.65 32.47
C ALA A 13 0.31 75.01 33.22
N ALA A 14 0.21 73.73 33.59
CA ALA A 14 1.29 73.00 34.27
C ALA A 14 2.53 72.77 33.38
N VAL A 15 2.32 72.55 32.08
CA VAL A 15 3.40 72.40 31.09
C VAL A 15 4.10 73.73 30.83
N GLU A 16 3.36 74.82 30.68
CA GLU A 16 3.92 76.17 30.51
C GLU A 16 4.71 76.64 31.75
N ALA A 17 4.31 76.19 32.95
CA ALA A 17 5.02 76.46 34.21
C ALA A 17 6.27 75.60 34.43
N GLY A 18 6.64 74.70 33.50
CA GLY A 18 7.85 73.88 33.60
C GLY A 18 7.82 72.82 34.70
N VAL A 19 6.63 72.45 35.20
CA VAL A 19 6.47 71.45 36.25
C VAL A 19 6.75 70.06 35.67
N SER A 20 7.58 69.27 36.36
CA SER A 20 7.89 67.89 35.94
C SER A 20 6.61 67.04 35.85
N MET A 21 6.32 66.56 34.64
CA MET A 21 5.15 65.74 34.32
C MET A 21 5.12 64.40 35.07
N ASP A 22 6.25 63.92 35.61
CA ASP A 22 6.34 62.64 36.31
C ASP A 22 5.50 62.60 37.60
N SER A 23 5.42 63.73 38.31
CA SER A 23 4.61 63.85 39.52
C SER A 23 3.12 63.89 39.19
N PHE A 24 2.76 64.58 38.11
CA PHE A 24 1.37 64.76 37.66
C PHE A 24 0.81 63.46 37.08
N ALA A 25 1.60 62.77 36.25
CA ALA A 25 1.28 61.45 35.71
C ALA A 25 1.05 60.41 36.82
N LYS A 26 1.85 60.43 37.91
CA LYS A 26 1.64 59.56 39.08
C LYS A 26 0.37 59.86 39.87
N ARG A 27 -0.16 61.08 39.80
CA ARG A 27 -1.35 61.51 40.56
C ARG A 27 -2.65 61.29 39.80
N ILE A 28 -2.62 61.35 38.45
CA ILE A 28 -3.80 61.20 37.59
C ILE A 28 -3.99 59.76 37.09
N LEU A 29 -2.92 58.98 36.96
CA LEU A 29 -3.04 57.56 36.62
C LEU A 29 -3.10 56.77 37.93
N PRO A 30 -4.29 56.33 38.40
CA PRO A 30 -4.34 55.39 39.50
C PRO A 30 -3.57 54.14 39.06
N LYS A 31 -2.48 53.82 39.76
CA LYS A 31 -1.79 52.55 39.58
C LYS A 31 -2.64 51.45 40.21
N GLU A 32 -3.80 51.18 39.62
CA GLU A 32 -4.51 49.93 39.86
C GLU A 32 -3.68 48.82 39.20
N GLU A 33 -2.72 48.27 39.94
CA GLU A 33 -2.32 46.89 39.71
C GLU A 33 -3.54 46.03 40.01
N LYS A 34 -4.45 45.87 39.03
CA LYS A 34 -5.50 44.87 39.07
C LYS A 34 -4.79 43.52 39.12
N ARG A 35 -4.52 43.03 40.33
CA ARG A 35 -4.13 41.65 40.60
C ARG A 35 -5.28 40.79 40.09
N VAL A 36 -5.16 40.36 38.83
CA VAL A 36 -6.06 39.38 38.25
C VAL A 36 -6.00 38.17 39.19
N SER A 37 -7.08 37.92 39.92
CA SER A 37 -7.12 36.83 40.90
C SER A 37 -6.66 35.55 40.18
N ARG A 38 -5.75 34.78 40.78
CA ARG A 38 -5.23 33.53 40.20
C ARG A 38 -6.38 32.62 39.75
N ILE A 39 -7.54 32.70 40.40
CA ILE A 39 -8.78 32.03 40.06
C ILE A 39 -9.24 32.34 38.63
N TRP A 40 -9.17 33.60 38.19
CA TRP A 40 -9.53 34.00 36.82
C TRP A 40 -8.53 33.49 35.79
N VAL A 41 -7.24 33.46 36.13
CA VAL A 41 -6.20 32.89 35.26
C VAL A 41 -6.42 31.38 35.08
N PHE A 42 -6.69 30.65 36.17
CA PHE A 42 -7.01 29.23 36.11
C PHE A 42 -8.33 28.97 35.37
N ALA A 43 -9.35 29.82 35.54
CA ALA A 43 -10.61 29.70 34.83
C ALA A 43 -10.44 29.84 33.31
N VAL A 44 -9.68 30.85 32.87
CA VAL A 44 -9.37 31.06 31.45
C VAL A 44 -8.54 29.90 30.89
N LEU A 45 -7.54 29.42 31.62
CA LEU A 45 -6.72 28.30 31.17
C LEU A 45 -7.54 27.00 31.04
N SER A 46 -8.44 26.76 31.99
CA SER A 46 -9.35 25.59 31.96
C SER A 46 -10.31 25.67 30.77
N ALA A 47 -10.85 26.86 30.49
CA ALA A 47 -11.69 27.10 29.32
C ALA A 47 -10.92 26.86 28.01
N PHE A 48 -9.66 27.28 27.93
CA PHE A 48 -8.81 27.03 26.77
C PHE A 48 -8.51 25.53 26.56
N ILE A 49 -8.20 24.80 27.64
CA ILE A 49 -7.96 23.36 27.57
C ILE A 49 -9.23 22.62 27.12
N ALA A 50 -10.38 23.00 27.66
CA ALA A 50 -11.66 22.42 27.26
C ALA A 50 -11.96 22.71 25.78
N ALA A 51 -11.81 23.95 25.33
CA ALA A 51 -12.00 24.34 23.94
C ALA A 51 -11.03 23.62 22.99
N PHE A 52 -9.76 23.49 23.37
CA PHE A 52 -8.75 22.77 22.60
C PHE A 52 -9.07 21.27 22.54
N SER A 53 -9.53 20.68 23.64
CA SER A 53 -9.90 19.26 23.70
C SER A 53 -11.11 18.96 22.84
N ILE A 54 -12.11 19.85 22.84
CA ILE A 54 -13.28 19.77 21.96
C ILE A 54 -12.84 19.93 20.50
N PHE A 55 -12.03 20.93 20.19
CA PHE A 55 -11.51 21.15 18.85
C PHE A 55 -10.70 19.95 18.34
N ALA A 56 -9.77 19.43 19.14
CA ALA A 56 -8.98 18.25 18.83
C ALA A 56 -9.90 17.03 18.62
N TYR A 57 -10.89 16.83 19.48
CA TYR A 57 -11.86 15.74 19.32
C TYR A 57 -12.59 15.81 17.98
N PHE A 58 -13.08 16.98 17.58
CA PHE A 58 -13.76 17.12 16.28
C PHE A 58 -12.80 17.05 15.09
N TYR A 59 -11.60 17.61 15.22
CA TYR A 59 -10.56 17.53 14.18
C TYR A 59 -10.11 16.09 13.94
N PHE A 60 -9.91 15.30 15.01
CA PHE A 60 -9.51 13.90 14.92
C PHE A 60 -10.68 12.93 14.65
N ARG A 61 -11.93 13.31 14.96
CA ARG A 61 -13.13 12.49 14.67
C ARG A 61 -13.61 12.63 13.22
N SER A 62 -13.07 13.56 12.44
CA SER A 62 -13.56 13.90 11.09
C SER A 62 -13.12 12.97 9.95
N ASN A 63 -12.43 11.86 10.20
CA ASN A 63 -11.96 10.96 9.12
C ASN A 63 -12.55 9.55 9.16
N SER A 64 -13.81 9.41 9.59
CA SER A 64 -14.59 8.27 9.13
C SER A 64 -14.89 8.50 7.65
N SER A 65 -14.03 8.01 6.76
CA SER A 65 -14.35 7.95 5.33
C SER A 65 -15.76 7.40 5.19
N PRO A 66 -16.66 8.06 4.44
CA PRO A 66 -18.02 7.57 4.29
C PRO A 66 -17.97 6.11 3.81
N PRO A 67 -18.86 5.24 4.31
CA PRO A 67 -18.89 3.85 3.86
C PRO A 67 -19.00 3.84 2.34
N ILE A 68 -18.19 3.02 1.68
CA ILE A 68 -18.24 2.83 0.24
C ILE A 68 -19.67 2.38 -0.10
N SER A 69 -20.44 3.22 -0.79
CA SER A 69 -21.78 2.86 -1.24
C SER A 69 -21.69 2.09 -2.56
N PHE A 70 -22.30 0.91 -2.58
CA PHE A 70 -22.37 0.05 -3.77
C PHE A 70 -23.71 0.19 -4.51
N GLU A 71 -24.65 1.02 -4.03
CA GLU A 71 -26.00 1.12 -4.60
C GLU A 71 -26.01 1.52 -6.09
N ASN A 72 -25.01 2.29 -6.53
CA ASN A 72 -24.87 2.73 -7.92
C ASN A 72 -23.61 2.17 -8.61
N MET A 73 -23.11 1.02 -8.15
CA MET A 73 -21.92 0.40 -8.75
C MET A 73 -22.26 -0.23 -10.11
N THR A 74 -21.60 0.23 -11.17
CA THR A 74 -21.65 -0.42 -12.48
C THR A 74 -20.45 -1.35 -12.67
N LEU A 75 -20.69 -2.60 -13.06
CA LEU A 75 -19.64 -3.53 -13.42
C LEU A 75 -19.44 -3.54 -14.93
N ARG A 76 -18.18 -3.47 -15.36
CA ARG A 76 -17.81 -3.54 -16.77
C ARG A 76 -16.68 -4.55 -16.96
N LYS A 77 -16.86 -5.45 -17.93
CA LYS A 77 -15.82 -6.39 -18.34
C LYS A 77 -14.70 -5.65 -19.08
N LEU A 78 -13.45 -5.85 -18.63
CA LEU A 78 -12.25 -5.27 -19.26
C LEU A 78 -11.44 -6.29 -20.07
N SER A 79 -11.66 -7.59 -19.93
CA SER A 79 -11.02 -8.57 -20.81
C SER A 79 -11.88 -8.81 -22.06
N GLN A 80 -11.24 -9.10 -23.19
CA GLN A 80 -11.94 -9.55 -24.40
C GLN A 80 -12.24 -11.06 -24.34
N THR A 81 -11.42 -11.83 -23.62
CA THR A 81 -11.57 -13.28 -23.41
C THR A 81 -12.20 -13.58 -22.04
N ASN A 82 -12.63 -14.82 -21.81
CA ASN A 82 -13.03 -15.31 -20.48
C ASN A 82 -11.88 -16.00 -19.73
N ASP A 83 -10.82 -16.36 -20.44
CA ASP A 83 -9.69 -17.12 -19.91
C ASP A 83 -8.57 -16.18 -19.48
N VAL A 84 -8.82 -15.46 -18.37
CA VAL A 84 -7.85 -14.53 -17.77
C VAL A 84 -7.39 -15.06 -16.43
N SER A 85 -6.09 -15.00 -16.19
CA SER A 85 -5.46 -15.33 -14.91
C SER A 85 -4.45 -14.26 -14.52
N PHE A 86 -4.17 -14.13 -13.22
CA PHE A 86 -3.21 -13.19 -12.64
C PHE A 86 -3.35 -11.77 -13.20
N VAL A 87 -4.21 -10.97 -12.59
CA VAL A 87 -4.45 -9.57 -12.97
C VAL A 87 -3.81 -8.62 -11.97
N GLN A 88 -3.26 -7.52 -12.46
CA GLN A 88 -2.78 -6.44 -11.62
C GLN A 88 -3.09 -5.08 -12.25
N ILE A 89 -3.48 -4.12 -11.41
CA ILE A 89 -3.69 -2.72 -11.81
C ILE A 89 -2.32 -2.02 -11.79
N THR A 90 -2.06 -1.17 -12.78
CA THR A 90 -0.85 -0.34 -12.81
C THR A 90 -0.80 0.62 -11.62
N PRO A 91 0.38 1.04 -11.12
CA PRO A 91 0.48 1.94 -9.97
C PRO A 91 -0.28 3.26 -10.12
N ASP A 92 -0.41 3.77 -11.34
CA ASP A 92 -1.19 4.98 -11.66
C ASP A 92 -2.71 4.76 -11.69
N GLY A 93 -3.18 3.51 -11.55
CA GLY A 93 -4.59 3.15 -11.56
C GLY A 93 -5.27 3.24 -12.93
N ARG A 94 -4.52 3.45 -14.02
CA ARG A 94 -5.10 3.72 -15.35
C ARG A 94 -5.22 2.50 -16.23
N SER A 95 -4.41 1.46 -15.96
CA SER A 95 -4.36 0.24 -16.77
C SER A 95 -4.43 -1.02 -15.93
N ILE A 96 -4.74 -2.12 -16.60
CA ILE A 96 -4.62 -3.46 -16.07
C ILE A 96 -3.64 -4.27 -16.92
N VAL A 97 -2.88 -5.14 -16.27
CA VAL A 97 -2.05 -6.15 -16.92
C VAL A 97 -2.56 -7.52 -16.50
N TYR A 98 -2.64 -8.44 -17.46
CA TYR A 98 -3.20 -9.76 -17.22
C TYR A 98 -2.64 -10.82 -18.16
N HIS A 99 -2.66 -12.08 -17.72
CA HIS A 99 -2.35 -13.23 -18.55
C HIS A 99 -3.63 -13.79 -19.19
N THR A 100 -3.55 -14.24 -20.44
CA THR A 100 -4.61 -15.06 -21.05
C THR A 100 -4.15 -16.50 -21.23
N LEU A 101 -5.08 -17.45 -21.11
CA LEU A 101 -4.89 -18.82 -21.61
C LEU A 101 -5.67 -18.94 -22.91
N ASN A 102 -4.96 -19.25 -24.00
CA ASN A 102 -5.56 -19.37 -25.33
C ASN A 102 -5.99 -20.83 -25.59
N GLU A 103 -6.83 -21.05 -26.61
CA GLU A 103 -7.34 -22.38 -26.98
C GLU A 103 -6.22 -23.38 -27.33
N ASP A 104 -5.13 -22.89 -27.91
CA ASP A 104 -3.93 -23.66 -28.24
C ASP A 104 -3.03 -23.93 -27.01
N SER A 105 -3.54 -23.70 -25.80
CA SER A 105 -2.83 -23.78 -24.51
C SER A 105 -1.65 -22.81 -24.35
N SER A 106 -1.40 -21.95 -25.35
CA SER A 106 -0.43 -20.87 -25.20
C SER A 106 -0.96 -19.80 -24.24
N ARG A 107 -0.03 -19.06 -23.64
CA ARG A 107 -0.34 -17.94 -22.78
C ARG A 107 0.22 -16.66 -23.36
N SER A 108 -0.44 -15.55 -23.10
CA SER A 108 -0.02 -14.22 -23.54
C SER A 108 -0.12 -13.23 -22.40
N LEU A 109 0.73 -12.20 -22.39
CA LEU A 109 0.67 -11.08 -21.47
C LEU A 109 0.09 -9.86 -22.19
N TRP A 110 -0.91 -9.23 -21.59
CA TRP A 110 -1.61 -8.09 -22.15
C TRP A 110 -1.62 -6.92 -21.18
N ILE A 111 -1.60 -5.71 -21.71
CA ILE A 111 -1.92 -4.48 -20.98
C ILE A 111 -3.12 -3.79 -21.63
N ARG A 112 -4.01 -3.24 -20.82
CA ARG A 112 -5.19 -2.50 -21.29
C ARG A 112 -5.47 -1.29 -20.42
N GLN A 113 -5.62 -0.13 -21.07
CA GLN A 113 -6.15 1.07 -20.41
C GLN A 113 -7.60 0.85 -20.00
N ILE A 114 -7.94 1.20 -18.76
CA ILE A 114 -9.27 0.96 -18.19
C ILE A 114 -10.33 1.72 -18.98
N GLN A 115 -10.05 2.95 -19.42
CA GLN A 115 -11.02 3.77 -20.15
C GLN A 115 -11.20 3.33 -21.61
N GLU A 116 -10.23 2.61 -22.17
CA GLU A 116 -10.20 2.23 -23.57
C GLU A 116 -10.70 0.81 -23.82
N LYS A 117 -11.00 0.50 -25.08
CA LYS A 117 -11.40 -0.85 -25.52
C LYS A 117 -10.21 -1.70 -25.98
N ASN A 118 -9.14 -1.05 -26.42
CA ASN A 118 -8.00 -1.73 -27.02
C ASN A 118 -7.05 -2.26 -25.95
N SER A 119 -6.49 -3.45 -26.20
CA SER A 119 -5.43 -4.04 -25.40
C SER A 119 -4.17 -4.10 -26.25
N LEU A 120 -3.03 -3.81 -25.64
CA LEU A 120 -1.71 -4.02 -26.22
C LEU A 120 -1.20 -5.40 -25.76
N GLN A 121 -0.74 -6.21 -26.72
CA GLN A 121 -0.05 -7.46 -26.41
C GLN A 121 1.41 -7.16 -26.08
N LEU A 122 1.83 -7.50 -24.87
CA LEU A 122 3.21 -7.31 -24.40
C LEU A 122 4.07 -8.53 -24.74
N ILE A 123 3.53 -9.72 -24.49
CA ILE A 123 4.18 -11.00 -24.80
C ILE A 123 3.24 -11.75 -25.74
N SER A 124 3.79 -12.18 -26.88
CA SER A 124 3.11 -13.03 -27.84
C SER A 124 2.74 -14.39 -27.23
N LYS A 125 2.07 -15.23 -28.00
CA LYS A 125 1.71 -16.59 -27.58
C LYS A 125 2.96 -17.39 -27.21
N GLU A 126 3.03 -17.79 -25.95
CA GLU A 126 4.10 -18.60 -25.37
C GLU A 126 3.51 -19.94 -24.92
N LEU A 127 4.15 -21.06 -25.30
CA LEU A 127 3.78 -22.38 -24.75
C LEU A 127 4.24 -22.56 -23.29
N ARG A 128 5.04 -21.61 -22.79
CA ARG A 128 5.49 -21.55 -21.41
C ARG A 128 4.38 -21.14 -20.45
N GLN A 129 4.54 -21.52 -19.20
CA GLN A 129 3.66 -21.17 -18.10
C GLN A 129 4.07 -19.85 -17.49
N PHE A 130 3.12 -18.92 -17.34
CA PHE A 130 3.30 -17.79 -16.44
C PHE A 130 3.11 -18.29 -15.02
N TRP A 131 4.14 -18.13 -14.20
CA TRP A 131 4.10 -18.52 -12.80
C TRP A 131 3.89 -17.28 -11.93
N GLY A 132 2.95 -17.39 -11.00
CA GLY A 132 2.70 -16.35 -10.01
C GLY A 132 2.05 -15.09 -10.57
N GLY A 133 2.14 -14.02 -9.77
CA GLY A 133 1.56 -12.72 -10.09
C GLY A 133 2.37 -11.90 -11.10
N ILE A 134 2.04 -10.61 -11.14
CA ILE A 134 2.75 -9.57 -11.89
C ILE A 134 3.37 -8.61 -10.87
N GLY A 135 4.52 -8.03 -11.22
CA GLY A 135 5.15 -6.94 -10.49
C GLY A 135 5.25 -5.69 -11.36
N PHE A 136 5.21 -4.51 -10.75
CA PHE A 136 5.43 -3.23 -11.43
C PHE A 136 6.51 -2.44 -10.74
N SER A 137 7.32 -1.71 -11.52
CA SER A 137 8.08 -0.60 -10.97
C SER A 137 7.13 0.49 -10.45
N PRO A 138 7.51 1.26 -9.41
CA PRO A 138 6.66 2.31 -8.83
C PRO A 138 6.19 3.37 -9.83
N ASP A 139 7.01 3.66 -10.84
CA ASP A 139 6.71 4.58 -11.93
C ASP A 139 5.82 3.97 -13.03
N GLY A 140 5.53 2.67 -12.98
CA GLY A 140 4.73 1.95 -13.97
C GLY A 140 5.46 1.68 -15.31
N SER A 141 6.74 2.03 -15.43
CA SER A 141 7.51 1.88 -16.67
C SER A 141 7.87 0.43 -16.99
N TRP A 142 8.00 -0.42 -15.97
CA TRP A 142 8.47 -1.81 -16.08
C TRP A 142 7.49 -2.79 -15.46
N ILE A 143 7.34 -3.93 -16.14
CA ILE A 143 6.54 -5.06 -15.73
C ILE A 143 7.45 -6.25 -15.50
N PHE A 144 7.28 -6.91 -14.36
CA PHE A 144 8.02 -8.10 -13.96
C PHE A 144 7.08 -9.30 -13.94
N TYR A 145 7.53 -10.41 -14.52
CA TYR A 145 6.74 -11.63 -14.64
C TYR A 145 7.68 -12.84 -14.70
N SER A 146 7.19 -14.04 -14.37
CA SER A 146 8.00 -15.25 -14.47
C SER A 146 7.43 -16.23 -15.49
N LEU A 147 8.33 -16.88 -16.23
CA LEU A 147 8.02 -17.94 -17.18
C LEU A 147 8.74 -19.22 -16.80
N ALA A 148 8.07 -20.34 -17.02
CA ALA A 148 8.63 -21.67 -16.87
C ALA A 148 8.16 -22.58 -18.01
N ASP A 149 8.98 -23.53 -18.45
CA ASP A 149 8.50 -24.57 -19.35
C ASP A 149 7.49 -25.47 -18.61
N GLU A 150 6.63 -26.18 -19.36
CA GLU A 150 5.48 -26.92 -18.82
C GLU A 150 5.84 -27.89 -17.67
N ASN A 151 7.02 -28.52 -17.75
CA ASN A 151 7.50 -29.49 -16.76
C ASN A 151 8.73 -28.98 -15.97
N ALA A 152 9.04 -27.68 -16.07
CA ALA A 152 10.17 -27.11 -15.37
C ALA A 152 9.90 -27.08 -13.85
N ARG A 153 10.93 -27.36 -13.06
CA ARG A 153 10.90 -27.17 -11.60
C ARG A 153 11.22 -25.73 -11.19
N GLN A 154 11.82 -24.98 -12.10
CA GLN A 154 12.35 -23.64 -11.88
C GLN A 154 11.94 -22.76 -13.05
N GLY A 155 11.40 -21.59 -12.73
CA GLY A 155 11.08 -20.56 -13.70
C GLY A 155 12.20 -19.54 -13.81
N THR A 156 11.97 -18.55 -14.63
CA THR A 156 12.87 -17.42 -14.85
C THR A 156 12.07 -16.14 -14.77
N LEU A 157 12.58 -15.18 -14.00
CA LEU A 157 12.03 -13.84 -13.88
C LEU A 157 12.51 -12.98 -15.05
N TYR A 158 11.57 -12.33 -15.72
CA TYR A 158 11.80 -11.40 -16.81
C TYR A 158 11.27 -10.02 -16.43
N ARG A 159 11.77 -9.01 -17.13
CA ARG A 159 11.10 -7.71 -17.21
C ARG A 159 10.84 -7.30 -18.65
N ILE A 160 9.81 -6.50 -18.85
CA ILE A 160 9.48 -5.82 -20.11
C ILE A 160 8.99 -4.40 -19.82
N SER A 161 9.16 -3.46 -20.75
CA SER A 161 8.54 -2.15 -20.62
C SER A 161 7.02 -2.26 -20.73
N SER A 162 6.29 -1.41 -20.00
CA SER A 162 4.83 -1.31 -20.13
C SER A 162 4.36 -0.82 -21.51
N LEU A 163 5.28 -0.25 -22.30
CA LEU A 163 5.06 0.11 -23.71
C LEU A 163 5.38 -1.04 -24.69
N GLY A 164 5.81 -2.20 -24.20
CA GLY A 164 6.22 -3.35 -25.01
C GLY A 164 7.73 -3.40 -25.28
N GLY A 165 8.12 -4.03 -26.39
CA GLY A 165 9.53 -4.24 -26.76
C GLY A 165 10.06 -5.61 -26.34
N THR A 166 11.39 -5.75 -26.30
CA THR A 166 12.04 -7.05 -26.05
C THR A 166 12.14 -7.33 -24.54
N PRO A 167 11.64 -8.47 -24.05
CA PRO A 167 11.83 -8.88 -22.67
C PRO A 167 13.30 -9.12 -22.34
N ARG A 168 13.70 -8.73 -21.13
CA ARG A 168 15.04 -9.00 -20.59
C ARG A 168 14.94 -10.02 -19.45
N LYS A 169 15.73 -11.08 -19.55
CA LYS A 169 15.95 -12.01 -18.44
C LYS A 169 16.59 -11.28 -17.26
N LEU A 170 16.06 -11.49 -16.06
CA LEU A 170 16.51 -10.83 -14.84
C LEU A 170 17.12 -11.84 -13.86
N VAL A 171 16.35 -12.84 -13.42
CA VAL A 171 16.78 -13.82 -12.41
C VAL A 171 16.38 -15.22 -12.85
N GLU A 172 17.31 -16.17 -12.73
CA GLU A 172 17.02 -17.59 -12.92
C GLU A 172 16.52 -18.23 -11.63
N LYS A 173 15.85 -19.38 -11.76
CA LYS A 173 15.31 -20.14 -10.62
C LYS A 173 14.35 -19.29 -9.77
N ALA A 174 13.46 -18.57 -10.45
CA ALA A 174 12.39 -17.80 -9.85
C ALA A 174 11.05 -18.51 -10.08
N ASN A 175 10.41 -18.93 -9.00
CA ASN A 175 9.18 -19.72 -8.98
C ASN A 175 7.91 -18.87 -8.85
N ASP A 176 8.03 -17.63 -8.40
CA ASP A 176 6.93 -16.66 -8.28
C ASP A 176 7.48 -15.22 -8.25
N VAL A 177 6.67 -14.23 -8.60
CA VAL A 177 7.02 -12.81 -8.66
C VAL A 177 6.28 -12.01 -7.61
N GLY A 178 7.02 -11.16 -6.90
CA GLY A 178 6.49 -10.27 -5.88
C GLY A 178 6.32 -8.82 -6.33
N SER A 179 6.24 -7.91 -5.35
CA SER A 179 6.30 -6.47 -5.61
C SER A 179 7.73 -5.96 -5.74
N VAL A 180 7.84 -4.81 -6.39
CA VAL A 180 9.02 -3.96 -6.33
C VAL A 180 8.95 -3.11 -5.06
N SER A 181 10.11 -2.76 -4.49
CA SER A 181 10.25 -1.81 -3.38
C SER A 181 9.72 -0.43 -3.76
N SER A 182 9.34 0.39 -2.79
CA SER A 182 8.87 1.77 -3.02
C SER A 182 9.88 2.63 -3.80
N GLU A 183 11.19 2.42 -3.60
CA GLU A 183 12.25 3.11 -4.36
C GLU A 183 12.50 2.56 -5.77
N GLY A 184 11.87 1.45 -6.15
CA GLY A 184 12.04 0.85 -7.48
C GLY A 184 13.33 0.04 -7.68
N LYS A 185 14.18 -0.10 -6.65
CA LYS A 185 15.51 -0.73 -6.77
C LYS A 185 15.51 -2.24 -6.55
N ARG A 186 14.55 -2.77 -5.79
CA ARG A 186 14.51 -4.19 -5.39
C ARG A 186 13.21 -4.85 -5.82
N ILE A 187 13.29 -6.08 -6.32
CA ILE A 187 12.14 -6.93 -6.64
C ILE A 187 12.12 -8.12 -5.68
N LEU A 188 10.95 -8.49 -5.17
CA LEU A 188 10.76 -9.75 -4.46
C LEU A 188 10.43 -10.88 -5.44
N PHE A 189 10.91 -12.07 -5.13
CA PHE A 189 10.55 -13.29 -5.85
C PHE A 189 10.62 -14.50 -4.92
N VAL A 190 9.97 -15.59 -5.31
CA VAL A 190 10.05 -16.86 -4.59
C VAL A 190 11.02 -17.77 -5.33
N ARG A 191 11.89 -18.48 -4.62
CA ARG A 191 12.80 -19.49 -5.18
C ARG A 191 12.67 -20.77 -4.40
N ARG A 192 12.71 -21.90 -5.11
CA ARG A 192 12.92 -23.21 -4.48
C ARG A 192 14.41 -23.52 -4.40
N ASN A 193 14.89 -23.82 -3.19
CA ASN A 193 16.28 -24.21 -2.97
C ASN A 193 16.51 -25.71 -3.22
N GLU A 194 17.75 -26.15 -3.03
CA GLU A 194 18.18 -27.54 -3.26
C GLU A 194 17.51 -28.55 -2.30
N ASN A 195 17.06 -28.08 -1.13
CA ASN A 195 16.33 -28.88 -0.15
C ASN A 195 14.82 -28.90 -0.42
N GLU A 196 14.38 -28.45 -1.61
CA GLU A 196 12.98 -28.35 -2.05
C GLU A 196 12.10 -27.45 -1.15
N VAL A 197 12.71 -26.53 -0.40
CA VAL A 197 12.01 -25.53 0.43
C VAL A 197 11.93 -24.20 -0.32
N LEU A 198 10.81 -23.50 -0.17
CA LEU A 198 10.64 -22.17 -0.74
C LEU A 198 11.30 -21.09 0.11
N GLN A 199 11.94 -20.15 -0.57
CA GLN A 199 12.57 -18.97 -0.02
C GLN A 199 11.94 -17.73 -0.63
N ILE A 200 11.69 -16.72 0.19
CA ILE A 200 11.43 -15.37 -0.30
C ILE A 200 12.79 -14.72 -0.49
N MET A 201 13.01 -14.18 -1.67
CA MET A 201 14.25 -13.60 -2.13
C MET A 201 14.02 -12.16 -2.56
N THR A 202 15.08 -11.38 -2.60
CA THR A 202 15.10 -10.08 -3.26
C THR A 202 16.31 -9.96 -4.19
N ALA A 203 16.19 -9.17 -5.26
CA ALA A 203 17.29 -8.85 -6.17
C ALA A 203 17.14 -7.43 -6.73
N ASN A 204 18.19 -6.91 -7.35
CA ASN A 204 18.16 -5.62 -8.04
C ASN A 204 17.23 -5.66 -9.26
N THR A 205 16.36 -4.66 -9.41
CA THR A 205 15.47 -4.53 -10.58
C THR A 205 16.22 -4.23 -11.87
N ALA A 206 17.42 -3.64 -11.77
CA ALA A 206 18.21 -3.16 -12.89
C ALA A 206 18.94 -4.25 -13.66
N ASP A 207 19.27 -5.38 -13.03
CA ASP A 207 20.06 -6.46 -13.63
C ASP A 207 19.80 -7.85 -13.03
N GLY A 208 19.08 -7.94 -11.90
CA GLY A 208 18.85 -9.20 -11.18
C GLY A 208 20.00 -9.59 -10.25
N GLY A 209 21.03 -8.74 -10.10
CA GLY A 209 22.15 -8.97 -9.19
C GLY A 209 21.80 -8.73 -7.72
N ASP A 210 22.78 -8.93 -6.84
CA ASP A 210 22.65 -8.77 -5.37
C ASP A 210 21.43 -9.51 -4.79
N GLU A 211 21.32 -10.80 -5.18
CA GLU A 211 20.29 -11.68 -4.69
C GLU A 211 20.48 -11.96 -3.20
N GLN A 212 19.44 -11.71 -2.39
CA GLN A 212 19.47 -11.92 -0.94
C GLN A 212 18.27 -12.74 -0.49
N ILE A 213 18.50 -13.62 0.49
CA ILE A 213 17.45 -14.39 1.14
C ILE A 213 16.78 -13.51 2.19
N ILE A 214 15.49 -13.27 2.03
CA ILE A 214 14.61 -12.54 2.96
C ILE A 214 14.06 -13.51 4.00
N HIS A 215 13.63 -14.69 3.56
CA HIS A 215 13.12 -15.73 4.45
C HIS A 215 13.28 -17.12 3.83
N THR A 216 13.55 -18.13 4.67
CA THR A 216 13.51 -19.54 4.28
C THR A 216 12.39 -20.22 5.03
N GLY A 217 11.46 -20.82 4.28
CA GLY A 217 10.31 -21.52 4.86
C GLY A 217 10.66 -22.86 5.48
N LYS A 218 9.61 -23.63 5.77
CA LYS A 218 9.67 -25.01 6.21
C LYS A 218 9.22 -25.95 5.08
N PRO A 219 9.47 -27.26 5.18
CA PRO A 219 8.87 -28.23 4.27
C PRO A 219 7.35 -28.04 4.18
N ASN A 220 6.81 -28.10 2.96
CA ASN A 220 5.40 -27.87 2.61
C ASN A 220 4.87 -26.43 2.70
N ASP A 221 5.70 -25.44 3.08
CA ASP A 221 5.33 -24.04 2.90
C ASP A 221 5.26 -23.71 1.41
N ASN A 222 4.26 -22.91 1.04
CA ASN A 222 4.03 -22.48 -0.34
C ASN A 222 3.80 -20.97 -0.36
N PHE A 223 4.89 -20.21 -0.30
CA PHE A 223 4.86 -18.76 -0.40
C PHE A 223 4.45 -18.32 -1.81
N ARG A 224 3.51 -17.38 -1.85
CA ARG A 224 2.95 -16.77 -3.06
C ARG A 224 2.83 -15.27 -2.88
N ASP A 225 2.92 -14.55 -3.99
CA ASP A 225 2.71 -13.10 -4.09
C ASP A 225 3.43 -12.29 -2.98
N PRO A 226 4.76 -12.40 -2.81
CA PRO A 226 5.45 -11.64 -1.78
C PRO A 226 5.38 -10.13 -2.08
N LYS A 227 5.00 -9.30 -1.11
CA LYS A 227 4.85 -7.84 -1.26
C LYS A 227 5.62 -7.11 -0.16
N PHE A 228 6.36 -6.08 -0.53
CA PHE A 228 6.87 -5.09 0.40
C PHE A 228 5.71 -4.32 1.04
N SER A 229 5.88 -3.92 2.29
CA SER A 229 5.09 -2.86 2.90
C SER A 229 5.36 -1.54 2.19
N ALA A 230 4.43 -0.59 2.30
CA ALA A 230 4.58 0.73 1.68
C ALA A 230 5.83 1.50 2.16
N ASP A 231 6.34 1.19 3.36
CA ASP A 231 7.55 1.75 3.93
C ASP A 231 8.81 0.88 3.72
N ASP A 232 8.71 -0.21 2.95
CA ASP A 232 9.76 -1.20 2.66
C ASP A 232 10.39 -1.90 3.89
N LYS A 233 9.84 -1.73 5.09
CA LYS A 233 10.37 -2.34 6.33
C LYS A 233 9.88 -3.76 6.59
N SER A 234 8.82 -4.17 5.90
CA SER A 234 8.21 -5.47 6.08
C SER A 234 7.94 -6.13 4.74
N VAL A 235 7.92 -7.47 4.73
CA VAL A 235 7.47 -8.26 3.60
C VAL A 235 6.29 -9.11 4.04
N PHE A 236 5.24 -9.13 3.23
CA PHE A 236 4.07 -9.99 3.37
C PHE A 236 4.07 -11.04 2.28
N SER A 237 3.55 -12.23 2.56
CA SER A 237 3.31 -13.25 1.54
C SER A 237 2.13 -14.11 1.94
N VAL A 238 1.43 -14.66 0.95
CA VAL A 238 0.43 -15.69 1.19
C VAL A 238 1.16 -17.02 1.33
N ASN A 239 1.00 -17.68 2.47
CA ASN A 239 1.45 -19.06 2.65
C ASN A 239 0.26 -20.00 2.48
N ALA A 240 0.25 -20.77 1.40
CA ALA A 240 -0.80 -21.74 1.11
C ALA A 240 -0.35 -23.16 1.50
N LYS A 241 -0.59 -23.57 2.74
CA LYS A 241 -0.23 -24.91 3.20
C LYS A 241 -1.14 -25.93 2.53
N LEU A 242 -0.55 -26.83 1.75
CA LEU A 242 -1.24 -27.99 1.20
C LEU A 242 -1.27 -29.08 2.28
N LEU A 243 -2.36 -29.15 3.04
CA LEU A 243 -2.56 -30.21 4.00
C LEU A 243 -3.19 -31.40 3.27
N MET A 244 -2.42 -32.47 3.13
CA MET A 244 -2.95 -33.80 2.79
C MET A 244 -3.77 -34.29 3.98
N ALA A 245 -5.09 -34.14 3.94
CA ALA A 245 -5.96 -34.72 4.94
C ALA A 245 -6.06 -36.22 4.68
N LYS A 246 -5.40 -37.03 5.53
CA LYS A 246 -5.68 -38.46 5.62
C LYS A 246 -7.05 -38.65 6.28
N HIS A 247 -8.00 -39.17 5.50
CA HIS A 247 -9.29 -39.72 5.94
C HIS A 247 -9.98 -39.00 7.11
N PHE A 248 -10.81 -38.01 6.80
CA PHE A 248 -11.92 -37.63 7.69
C PHE A 248 -13.22 -38.15 7.08
N GLY A 249 -13.81 -39.14 7.75
CA GLY A 249 -15.20 -39.51 7.49
C GLY A 249 -16.10 -38.34 7.86
N HIS A 250 -16.97 -37.96 6.91
CA HIS A 250 -18.25 -37.23 7.02
C HIS A 250 -18.43 -36.21 5.88
N TRP A 251 -19.07 -36.72 4.82
CA TRP A 251 -19.85 -36.15 3.71
C TRP A 251 -19.76 -34.66 3.29
N LEU A 252 -19.43 -34.47 1.99
CA LEU A 252 -20.29 -33.81 0.99
C LEU A 252 -19.90 -34.33 -0.41
N ARG A 253 -20.84 -35.00 -1.10
CA ARG A 253 -20.64 -35.60 -2.43
C ARG A 253 -20.81 -34.53 -3.52
N PHE A 254 -19.79 -34.31 -4.35
CA PHE A 254 -19.99 -33.91 -5.74
C PHE A 254 -19.44 -35.00 -6.65
N ARG A 255 -20.33 -35.56 -7.48
CA ARG A 255 -20.05 -36.67 -8.39
C ARG A 255 -19.71 -36.09 -9.77
N ARG A 256 -18.47 -36.24 -10.22
CA ARG A 256 -18.17 -36.35 -11.66
C ARG A 256 -17.11 -37.44 -11.85
N GLN A 257 -17.44 -38.39 -12.71
CA GLN A 257 -16.71 -39.64 -12.95
C GLN A 257 -15.29 -39.39 -13.49
N ALA A 258 -14.30 -40.01 -12.84
CA ALA A 258 -13.22 -40.76 -13.47
C ALA A 258 -12.55 -41.64 -12.40
N GLU A 259 -12.19 -42.86 -12.78
CA GLU A 259 -11.94 -44.02 -11.93
C GLU A 259 -10.59 -44.03 -11.19
N GLN A 260 -10.66 -44.49 -9.93
CA GLN A 260 -9.65 -45.20 -9.11
C GLN A 260 -8.17 -44.75 -9.13
N LYS A 261 -7.78 -44.04 -8.06
CA LYS A 261 -6.93 -44.56 -6.96
C LYS A 261 -6.84 -43.55 -5.82
N GLY A 262 -7.52 -43.82 -4.70
CA GLY A 262 -7.44 -43.07 -3.44
C GLY A 262 -8.10 -41.69 -3.47
N GLN A 263 -9.20 -41.51 -2.73
CA GLN A 263 -9.71 -40.17 -2.44
C GLN A 263 -8.85 -39.53 -1.35
N PHE A 264 -7.92 -38.67 -1.77
CA PHE A 264 -7.22 -37.75 -0.88
C PHE A 264 -7.95 -36.42 -0.90
N TRP A 265 -8.25 -35.88 0.28
CA TRP A 265 -8.79 -34.54 0.40
C TRP A 265 -7.63 -33.58 0.61
N LEU A 266 -7.47 -32.64 -0.30
CA LEU A 266 -6.49 -31.56 -0.18
C LEU A 266 -7.19 -30.38 0.51
N ARG A 267 -6.78 -30.06 1.73
CA ARG A 267 -7.18 -28.82 2.39
C ARG A 267 -6.08 -27.79 2.14
N VAL A 268 -6.43 -26.67 1.50
CA VAL A 268 -5.52 -25.54 1.37
C VAL A 268 -5.84 -24.57 2.49
N GLU A 269 -4.93 -24.43 3.45
CA GLU A 269 -5.00 -23.37 4.45
C GLU A 269 -4.15 -22.20 3.94
N THR A 270 -4.76 -21.03 3.79
CA THR A 270 -4.07 -19.81 3.40
C THR A 270 -3.93 -18.91 4.62
N GLU A 271 -2.69 -18.57 4.96
CA GLU A 271 -2.37 -17.64 6.03
C GLU A 271 -1.54 -16.49 5.46
N LEU A 272 -1.81 -15.26 5.91
CA LEU A 272 -0.93 -14.14 5.62
C LEU A 272 0.27 -14.20 6.56
N ALA A 273 1.46 -14.35 5.99
CA ALA A 273 2.71 -14.30 6.73
C ALA A 273 3.37 -12.93 6.57
N SER A 274 4.05 -12.45 7.61
CA SER A 274 4.74 -11.16 7.60
C SER A 274 6.07 -11.23 8.34
N TRP A 275 7.10 -10.55 7.82
CA TRP A 275 8.44 -10.45 8.41
C TRP A 275 8.92 -9.01 8.37
N ARG A 276 9.71 -8.59 9.36
CA ARG A 276 10.34 -7.27 9.45
C ARG A 276 11.84 -7.41 9.28
N PHE A 277 12.47 -6.43 8.63
CA PHE A 277 13.91 -6.32 8.45
C PHE A 277 14.48 -5.19 9.30
#